data_AF-A0A918YPS3-F1
#
_entry.id   AF-A0A918YPS3-F1
#
_cell.length_a   1.000
_cell.length_b   1.000
_cell.length_c   1.000
_cell.angle_alpha   90.00
_cell.angle_beta   90.00
_cell.angle_gamma   90.00
#
_symmetry.space_group_name_H-M   'P 1'
#
loop_
_entity.id
_entity.type
_entity.pdbx_description
1 polymer ?
#
loop_
_entity_poly.entity_id
_entity_poly.type
_entity_poly.pdbx_seq_one_letter_code
_entity_poly.pdbx_strand_id
1 'polypeptide(L)'
;MAADDLPAADEPMTIAACLGRWPTAPMRTELIHGVLLFTGDFDQRDAITAQRTYPGRRVLVNADGNLEIHPAGPGLPRSLLDR
;
A
#
# COMPACT_ATOMS: atom_id res chain seq x y z
N MET A 1 -12.99 6.22 -12.93
CA MET A 1 -14.03 5.65 -12.05
C MET A 1 -14.11 6.53 -10.81
N ALA A 2 -15.33 6.85 -10.37
CA ALA A 2 -15.60 7.99 -9.50
C ALA A 2 -14.95 7.86 -8.11
N ALA A 3 -14.47 8.99 -7.60
CA ALA A 3 -13.78 9.13 -6.33
C ALA A 3 -14.72 9.05 -5.09
N ASP A 4 -15.95 8.58 -5.27
CA ASP A 4 -17.05 8.67 -4.29
C ASP A 4 -17.21 7.42 -3.40
N ASP A 5 -16.37 6.38 -3.59
CA ASP A 5 -16.48 5.10 -2.84
C ASP A 5 -15.71 5.09 -1.51
N LEU A 6 -14.98 6.16 -1.18
CA LEU A 6 -14.19 6.24 0.04
C LEU A 6 -14.83 7.16 1.08
N PRO A 7 -14.85 6.77 2.37
CA PRO A 7 -15.30 7.66 3.43
C PRO A 7 -14.42 8.91 3.54
N ALA A 8 -14.95 9.95 4.18
CA ALA A 8 -14.20 11.16 4.47
C ALA A 8 -12.95 10.85 5.29
N ALA A 9 -11.94 11.72 5.23
CA ALA A 9 -10.64 11.46 5.86
C ALA A 9 -10.71 11.32 7.40
N ASP A 10 -11.76 11.85 8.02
CA ASP A 10 -12.06 11.80 9.44
C ASP A 10 -13.05 10.68 9.83
N GLU A 11 -13.57 9.92 8.86
CA GLU A 11 -14.48 8.80 9.08
C GLU A 11 -13.77 7.44 8.97
N PRO A 12 -14.17 6.43 9.76
CA PRO A 12 -13.60 5.08 9.64
C PRO A 12 -13.86 4.43 8.27
N MET A 13 -12.90 3.64 7.80
CA MET A 13 -13.08 2.77 6.63
C MET A 13 -14.17 1.73 6.90
N THR A 14 -15.13 1.58 5.97
CA THR A 14 -16.12 0.49 6.04
C THR A 14 -15.58 -0.78 5.37
N ILE A 15 -16.09 -1.95 5.77
CA ILE A 15 -15.70 -3.22 5.11
C ILE A 15 -16.07 -3.20 3.62
N ALA A 16 -17.24 -2.63 3.27
CA ALA A 16 -17.67 -2.53 1.88
C ALA A 16 -16.74 -1.63 1.04
N ALA A 17 -16.37 -0.46 1.56
CA ALA A 17 -15.40 0.43 0.89
C ALA A 17 -14.01 -0.23 0.79
N CYS A 18 -13.58 -0.93 1.84
CA CYS A 18 -12.32 -1.67 1.86
C CYS A 18 -12.27 -2.76 0.79
N LEU A 19 -13.33 -3.58 0.67
CA LEU A 19 -13.41 -4.64 -0.33
C LEU A 19 -13.71 -4.11 -1.75
N GLY A 20 -14.36 -2.96 -1.87
CA GLY A 20 -14.54 -2.28 -3.15
C GLY A 20 -13.20 -1.75 -3.70
N ARG A 21 -12.40 -1.12 -2.83
CA ARG A 21 -11.08 -0.58 -3.21
C ARG A 21 -10.00 -1.65 -3.32
N TRP A 22 -10.02 -2.64 -2.42
CA TRP A 22 -9.06 -3.75 -2.40
C TRP A 22 -9.81 -5.08 -2.29
N PRO A 23 -10.33 -5.62 -3.41
CA PRO A 23 -11.10 -6.87 -3.40
C PRO A 23 -10.34 -8.07 -2.82
N THR A 24 -9.01 -8.02 -2.86
CA THR A 24 -8.13 -9.07 -2.34
C THR A 24 -7.59 -8.78 -0.94
N ALA A 25 -8.02 -7.71 -0.27
CA ALA A 25 -7.58 -7.35 1.08
C ALA A 25 -7.65 -8.51 2.10
N PRO A 26 -8.66 -9.40 2.08
CA PRO A 26 -8.71 -10.55 3.00
C PRO A 26 -7.60 -11.60 2.78
N MET A 27 -6.88 -11.54 1.66
CA MET A 27 -6.06 -12.65 1.17
C MET A 27 -4.58 -12.32 1.00
N ARG A 28 -4.12 -11.06 1.10
CA ARG A 28 -2.82 -10.69 0.50
C ARG A 28 -1.98 -9.70 1.30
N THR A 29 -1.20 -10.21 2.23
CA THR A 29 0.03 -9.55 2.70
C THR A 29 1.12 -10.60 2.86
N GLU A 30 2.20 -10.44 2.13
CA GLU A 30 3.34 -11.36 2.17
C GLU A 30 4.60 -10.64 2.68
N LEU A 31 5.44 -11.36 3.42
CA LEU A 31 6.76 -10.88 3.84
C LEU A 31 7.83 -11.60 3.01
N ILE A 32 8.38 -10.90 2.01
CA ILE A 32 9.34 -11.48 1.06
C ILE A 32 10.67 -10.74 1.21
N HIS A 33 11.75 -11.46 1.53
CA HIS A 33 13.09 -10.89 1.75
C HIS A 33 13.12 -9.67 2.71
N GLY A 34 12.23 -9.65 3.71
CA GLY A 34 12.13 -8.55 4.68
C GLY A 34 11.33 -7.33 4.21
N VAL A 35 10.68 -7.42 3.05
CA VAL A 35 9.76 -6.42 2.48
C VAL A 35 8.32 -6.86 2.72
N LEU A 36 7.49 -5.98 3.29
CA LEU A 36 6.04 -6.22 3.35
C LEU A 36 5.43 -5.84 2.01
N LEU A 37 4.78 -6.79 1.35
CA LEU A 37 4.09 -6.60 0.08
C LEU A 37 2.58 -6.65 0.30
N PHE A 38 1.90 -5.54 0.00
CA PHE A 38 0.45 -5.44 -0.07
C PHE A 38 0.04 -5.35 -1.53
N THR A 39 -0.74 -6.31 -2.01
CA THR A 39 -1.17 -6.31 -3.41
C THR A 39 -2.57 -5.73 -3.56
N GLY A 40 -2.75 -4.87 -4.56
CA GLY A 40 -4.00 -4.18 -4.85
C GLY A 40 -3.73 -2.93 -5.67
N ASP A 41 -4.73 -2.06 -5.79
CA ASP A 41 -4.61 -0.78 -6.50
C ASP A 41 -4.32 0.35 -5.51
N PHE A 42 -3.08 0.44 -5.03
CA PHE A 42 -2.64 1.51 -4.12
C PHE A 42 -2.20 2.76 -4.89
N ASP A 43 -2.37 3.92 -4.27
CA ASP A 43 -1.98 5.21 -4.84
C ASP A 43 -1.02 6.00 -3.92
N GLN A 44 -0.72 7.24 -4.32
CA GLN A 44 0.20 8.10 -3.58
C GLN A 44 -0.31 8.49 -2.17
N ARG A 45 -1.63 8.55 -1.95
CA ARG A 45 -2.21 8.79 -0.62
C ARG A 45 -1.92 7.62 0.32
N ASP A 46 -1.99 6.40 -0.21
CA ASP A 46 -1.67 5.19 0.53
C ASP A 46 -0.17 5.16 0.89
N ALA A 47 0.70 5.54 -0.06
CA ALA A 47 2.14 5.65 0.18
C ALA A 47 2.48 6.64 1.32
N ILE A 48 1.85 7.83 1.33
CA ILE A 48 2.04 8.83 2.38
C ILE A 48 1.58 8.30 3.74
N THR A 49 0.46 7.58 3.76
CA THR A 49 -0.10 6.97 4.98
C THR A 49 0.85 5.89 5.51
N ALA A 50 1.30 4.99 4.65
CA ALA A 50 2.26 3.96 5.00
C ALA A 50 3.58 4.53 5.50
N GLN A 51 4.07 5.63 4.92
CA GLN A 51 5.30 6.28 5.38
C GLN A 51 5.19 6.80 6.81
N ARG A 52 4.00 7.25 7.24
CA ARG A 52 3.73 7.67 8.63
C ARG A 52 3.59 6.47 9.57
N THR A 53 2.95 5.40 9.12
CA THR A 53 2.74 4.16 9.90
C THR A 53 4.04 3.39 10.12
N TYR A 54 4.95 3.42 9.15
CA TYR A 54 6.23 2.69 9.18
C TYR A 54 7.42 3.65 9.19
N PRO A 55 7.67 4.37 10.30
CA PRO A 55 8.74 5.36 10.36
C PRO A 55 10.11 4.71 10.12
N GLY A 56 10.96 5.39 9.34
CA GLY A 56 12.30 4.91 8.98
C GLY A 56 12.34 3.80 7.93
N ARG A 57 11.20 3.23 7.55
CA ARG A 57 11.09 2.34 6.39
C ARG A 57 11.02 3.16 5.10
N ARG A 58 11.36 2.52 3.99
CA ARG A 58 11.27 3.09 2.65
C ARG A 58 10.02 2.55 1.97
N VAL A 59 9.13 3.43 1.51
CA VAL A 59 7.84 3.06 0.92
C VAL A 59 7.86 3.26 -0.59
N LEU A 60 7.27 2.33 -1.33
CA LEU A 60 7.14 2.36 -2.78
C LEU A 60 5.75 1.85 -3.19
N VAL A 61 5.14 2.52 -4.17
CA VAL A 61 4.05 1.94 -4.96
C VAL A 61 4.65 1.56 -6.30
N ASN A 62 4.59 0.29 -6.68
CA ASN A 62 5.19 -0.21 -7.91
C ASN A 62 4.28 0.00 -9.13
N ALA A 63 4.76 -0.35 -10.32
CA ALA A 63 4.04 -0.11 -11.58
C ALA A 63 2.71 -0.88 -11.69
N ASP A 64 2.59 -1.99 -10.96
CA ASP A 64 1.37 -2.81 -10.90
C ASP A 64 0.40 -2.35 -9.80
N GLY A 65 0.67 -1.21 -9.15
CA GLY A 65 -0.18 -0.64 -8.10
C GLY A 65 0.03 -1.24 -6.70
N ASN A 66 0.97 -2.17 -6.52
CA ASN A 66 1.20 -2.78 -5.21
C ASN A 66 2.00 -1.85 -4.29
N LEU A 67 1.70 -1.90 -2.99
CA LEU A 67 2.41 -1.15 -1.95
C LEU A 67 3.49 -2.02 -1.31
N GLU A 68 4.71 -1.53 -1.27
CA GLU A 68 5.88 -2.20 -0.72
C GLU A 68 6.52 -1.39 0.41
N ILE A 69 6.75 -2.05 1.55
CA ILE A 69 7.42 -1.46 2.71
C ILE A 69 8.78 -2.12 2.89
N HIS A 70 9.83 -1.42 2.46
CA HIS A 70 11.21 -1.91 2.45
C HIS A 70 11.93 -1.62 3.78
N PRO A 71 12.94 -2.43 4.15
CA PRO A 71 13.88 -2.10 5.22
C PRO A 71 14.48 -0.70 5.09
N ALA A 72 14.87 -0.12 6.23
CA ALA A 72 15.62 1.13 6.26
C ALA A 72 16.90 1.01 5.41
N GLY A 73 17.29 2.11 4.78
CA GLY A 73 18.48 2.14 3.94
C GLY A 73 18.59 3.46 3.16
N PRO A 74 19.69 3.67 2.43
CA PRO A 74 19.85 4.84 1.60
C PRO A 74 18.97 4.76 0.34
N GLY A 75 18.62 5.94 -0.19
CA GLY A 75 17.98 6.09 -1.50
C GLY A 75 16.54 5.57 -1.58
N LEU A 76 15.99 5.66 -2.80
CA LEU A 76 14.69 5.07 -3.13
C LEU A 76 14.84 3.54 -3.24
N PRO A 77 13.89 2.76 -2.72
CA PRO A 77 13.89 1.32 -2.90
C PRO A 77 13.56 0.97 -4.36
N ARG A 78 14.01 -0.20 -4.81
CA ARG A 78 13.58 -0.83 -6.08
C ARG A 78 12.44 -1.79 -5.77
N SER A 79 11.48 -1.95 -6.68
CA SER A 79 10.40 -2.92 -6.44
C SER A 79 10.96 -4.33 -6.32
N LEU A 80 10.40 -5.11 -5.40
CA LEU A 80 10.73 -6.53 -5.26
C LEU A 80 10.28 -7.36 -6.47
N LEU A 81 9.35 -6.84 -7.28
CA LEU A 81 8.80 -7.51 -8.45
C LEU A 81 9.39 -7.02 -9.79
N ASP A 82 10.24 -5.99 -9.75
CA ASP A 82 11.01 -5.56 -10.92
C ASP A 82 11.97 -6.67 -11.35
N ARG A 83 12.03 -6.97 -12.64
CA ARG A 83 12.99 -7.92 -13.24
C ARG A 83 14.32 -7.24 -13.56
#